data_AF-E2C4Q2-F1
#
_entry.id   AF-E2C4Q2-F1
#
_cell.length_a   1.000
_cell.length_b   1.000
_cell.length_c   1.000
_cell.angle_alpha   90.00
_cell.angle_beta   90.00
_cell.angle_gamma   90.00
#
_symmetry.space_group_name_H-M   'P 1'
#
loop_
_entity.id
_entity.type
_entity.pdbx_description
1 polymer ?
#
loop_
_entity_poly.entity_id
_entity_poly.type
_entity_poly.pdbx_seq_one_letter_code
_entity_poly.pdbx_strand_id
1 'polypeptide(L)'
;MANVLQGKFIRINFDASGYIAGANIETYLLEKSRAIRQAKDERTFHIFYQLLAGASPEQKKEFILEDPKHYPFLSNGALPVPGVDDSAEFFSTVKSMHIMGMTNEDFSSIFRIVSAVMLFGSMQFRQERNSDQATLPDNTVAQKISHLLGLSVTEMTKAFLKPRIKVGRDFVTKAQTKEQVEFAVEAISKACYERMFRWLVNRINRSLDRTKRQGASFIGILDMAGFEIFELNSFEQLCINYTNEKLQQLFNHTMFILEQEEYQREGIEWKFIDFGLDLQPTIDLIDKPMGIMALLDEECWFPKATDKTFVEKLVGAHSVHPKFMKTDFRGVADFAIIHYAGKVDYSAAKWLMKNMDPLNENVVSLLQASQDPFVCHIWKDAEIVGMAHQALTDTQFGARTRKGMFRTVSQLYKEQLAKLMVTLRNTNPNFVRCIIPNHEKRAGKIDAPLVLDQLRCNGVLEGIRICRQGFPNRIPFQEFRQRYELLTPNAIPKGFMDGKKACEKMRKVRHFPRPARLIDVPRQAVCVEAVR
;
A
#
# COMPACT_ATOMS: atom_id res chain seq x y z
N MET A 1 -5.37 7.20 -16.67
CA MET A 1 -5.99 6.47 -15.56
C MET A 1 -5.10 6.67 -14.35
N ALA A 2 -5.63 7.09 -13.20
CA ALA A 2 -4.86 7.19 -11.97
C ALA A 2 -5.47 6.19 -10.99
N ASN A 3 -5.11 4.90 -11.14
CA ASN A 3 -5.30 3.96 -10.04
C ASN A 3 -4.30 4.36 -8.96
N VAL A 4 -4.69 4.23 -7.69
CA VAL A 4 -3.78 4.54 -6.57
C VAL A 4 -2.70 3.47 -6.56
N LEU A 5 -1.54 3.77 -7.16
CA LEU A 5 -0.43 2.84 -7.35
C LEU A 5 0.33 2.49 -6.06
N GLN A 6 -0.10 3.08 -4.95
CA GLN A 6 0.59 3.04 -3.67
C GLN A 6 -0.31 3.55 -2.52
N GLY A 7 -0.32 2.84 -1.40
CA GLY A 7 -0.86 3.36 -0.15
C GLY A 7 0.11 4.36 0.50
N LYS A 8 -0.42 5.40 1.16
CA LYS A 8 0.38 6.34 1.93
C LYS A 8 -0.34 6.73 3.22
N PHE A 9 0.42 6.86 4.29
CA PHE A 9 -0.03 7.41 5.56
C PHE A 9 0.74 8.70 5.82
N ILE A 10 0.03 9.83 5.82
CA ILE A 10 0.61 11.15 6.04
C ILE A 10 0.29 11.55 7.47
N ARG A 11 1.32 11.65 8.29
CA ARG A 11 1.24 12.17 9.66
C ARG A 11 1.59 13.65 9.66
N ILE A 12 0.64 14.51 10.02
CA ILE A 12 0.84 15.95 10.20
C ILE A 12 0.88 16.23 11.71
N ASN A 13 2.02 16.73 12.20
CA ASN A 13 2.22 17.05 13.61
C ASN A 13 1.84 18.50 13.89
N PHE A 14 1.25 18.76 15.06
CA PHE A 14 0.84 20.08 15.52
C PHE A 14 1.52 20.44 16.84
N ASP A 15 1.86 21.72 17.02
CA ASP A 15 2.32 22.23 18.30
C ASP A 15 1.13 22.50 19.27
N ALA A 16 1.43 22.86 20.51
CA ALA A 16 0.41 23.11 21.54
C ALA A 16 -0.54 24.28 21.21
N SER A 17 -0.18 25.14 20.25
CA SER A 17 -1.04 26.25 19.78
C SER A 17 -1.89 25.87 18.57
N GLY A 18 -1.75 24.63 18.06
CA GLY A 18 -2.49 24.15 16.89
C GLY A 18 -1.86 24.52 15.56
N TYR A 19 -0.63 25.02 15.51
CA TYR A 19 0.08 25.25 14.25
C TYR A 19 0.76 23.97 13.78
N ILE A 20 0.89 23.82 12.45
CA ILE A 20 1.63 22.70 11.86
C ILE A 20 3.09 22.81 12.30
N ALA A 21 3.52 21.81 13.06
CA ALA A 21 4.91 21.63 13.44
C ALA A 21 5.65 20.96 12.29
N GLY A 22 5.24 19.80 11.82
CA GLY A 22 5.96 19.07 10.76
C GLY A 22 5.12 17.96 10.16
N ALA A 23 5.70 17.17 9.26
CA ALA A 23 5.02 16.03 8.68
C ALA A 23 5.95 14.84 8.41
N ASN A 24 5.38 13.64 8.42
CA ASN A 24 6.05 12.40 8.05
C ASN A 24 5.14 11.58 7.14
N ILE A 25 5.68 11.05 6.06
CA ILE A 25 4.97 10.23 5.07
C ILE A 25 5.51 8.81 5.15
N GLU A 26 4.63 7.87 5.46
CA GLU A 26 4.91 6.45 5.33
C GLU A 26 4.24 5.90 4.08
N THR A 27 4.95 5.06 3.34
CA THR A 27 4.48 4.51 2.08
C THR A 27 4.30 3.01 2.20
N TYR A 28 3.17 2.52 1.73
CA TYR A 28 2.78 1.11 1.75
C TYR A 28 2.52 0.66 0.31
N LEU A 29 2.93 -0.56 -0.03
CA LEU A 29 2.51 -1.23 -1.27
C LEU A 29 2.74 -0.44 -2.57
N LEU A 30 3.99 -0.16 -2.93
CA LEU A 30 4.28 0.31 -4.27
C LEU A 30 4.02 -0.84 -5.27
N GLU A 31 3.12 -0.66 -6.23
CA GLU A 31 2.82 -1.63 -7.29
C GLU A 31 3.98 -1.70 -8.32
N LYS A 32 5.14 -2.18 -7.88
CA LYS A 32 6.38 -2.16 -8.68
C LYS A 32 6.30 -2.98 -9.97
N SER A 33 5.42 -3.97 -10.06
CA SER A 33 5.17 -4.73 -11.29
C SER A 33 4.71 -3.84 -12.45
N ARG A 34 4.00 -2.74 -12.14
CA ARG A 34 3.57 -1.74 -13.12
C ARG A 34 4.72 -0.99 -13.80
N ALA A 35 5.91 -0.96 -13.17
CA ALA A 35 7.10 -0.35 -13.78
C ALA A 35 7.58 -1.10 -15.04
N ILE A 36 7.26 -2.39 -15.16
CA ILE A 36 7.75 -3.25 -16.24
C ILE A 36 6.64 -3.82 -17.13
N ARG A 37 5.42 -3.96 -16.61
CA ARG A 37 4.27 -4.55 -17.34
C ARG A 37 3.01 -3.80 -16.96
N GLN A 38 2.18 -3.45 -17.93
CA GLN A 38 0.91 -2.77 -17.71
C GLN A 38 -0.25 -3.60 -18.27
N ALA A 39 -1.43 -3.51 -17.64
CA ALA A 39 -2.63 -4.08 -18.24
C ALA A 39 -3.03 -3.32 -19.51
N LYS A 40 -3.95 -3.88 -20.29
CA LYS A 40 -4.44 -3.24 -21.51
C LYS A 40 -4.99 -1.84 -21.18
N ASP A 41 -4.63 -0.86 -22.00
CA ASP A 41 -5.04 0.55 -21.86
C ASP A 41 -4.54 1.27 -20.60
N GLU A 42 -3.68 0.64 -19.78
CA GLU A 42 -3.09 1.29 -18.60
C GLU A 42 -1.70 1.89 -18.89
N ARG A 43 -1.36 2.97 -18.19
CA ARG A 43 -0.02 3.57 -18.21
C ARG A 43 0.85 3.00 -17.10
N THR A 44 2.17 3.10 -17.28
CA THR A 44 3.11 2.99 -16.15
C THR A 44 3.11 4.26 -15.29
N PHE A 45 4.03 4.37 -14.34
CA PHE A 45 4.22 5.55 -13.50
C PHE A 45 4.42 6.82 -14.34
N HIS A 46 3.76 7.92 -13.96
CA HIS A 46 3.72 9.16 -14.74
C HIS A 46 5.10 9.73 -15.05
N ILE A 47 6.05 9.60 -14.12
CA ILE A 47 7.40 10.16 -14.25
C ILE A 47 8.16 9.67 -15.50
N PHE A 48 7.86 8.46 -15.98
CA PHE A 48 8.48 7.90 -17.19
C PHE A 48 8.13 8.75 -18.42
N TYR A 49 6.84 9.06 -18.57
CA TYR A 49 6.34 9.86 -19.69
C TYR A 49 6.68 11.33 -19.54
N GLN A 50 6.58 11.87 -18.32
CA GLN A 50 6.94 13.24 -17.99
C GLN A 50 8.41 13.51 -18.34
N LEU A 51 9.32 12.60 -17.97
CA LEU A 51 10.74 12.72 -18.30
C LEU A 51 10.98 12.69 -19.82
N LEU A 52 10.35 11.77 -20.55
CA LEU A 52 10.51 11.67 -22.01
C LEU A 52 9.98 12.90 -22.76
N ALA A 53 8.86 13.46 -22.29
CA ALA A 53 8.21 14.62 -22.90
C ALA A 53 8.84 15.96 -22.49
N GLY A 54 9.19 16.12 -21.21
CA GLY A 54 9.60 17.39 -20.61
C GLY A 54 11.11 17.63 -20.50
N ALA A 55 11.96 16.60 -20.64
CA ALA A 55 13.41 16.77 -20.54
C ALA A 55 13.97 17.68 -21.65
N SER A 56 14.93 18.55 -21.29
CA SER A 56 15.65 19.38 -22.26
C SER A 56 16.52 18.52 -23.21
N PRO A 57 16.94 19.05 -24.37
CA PRO A 57 17.85 18.34 -25.28
C PRO A 57 19.16 17.89 -24.61
N GLU A 58 19.68 18.66 -23.66
CA GLU A 58 20.87 18.35 -22.88
C GLU A 58 20.57 17.20 -21.91
N GLN A 59 19.46 17.26 -21.18
CA GLN A 59 19.02 16.21 -20.27
C GLN A 59 18.73 14.89 -21.02
N LYS A 60 18.17 14.96 -22.23
CA LYS A 60 17.95 13.78 -23.08
C LYS A 60 19.26 13.09 -23.45
N LYS A 61 20.33 13.86 -23.68
CA LYS A 61 21.67 13.31 -23.92
C LYS A 61 22.29 12.77 -22.64
N GLU A 62 22.21 13.52 -21.54
CA GLU A 62 22.76 13.14 -20.23
C GLU A 62 22.15 11.82 -19.73
N PHE A 63 20.82 11.68 -19.82
CA PHE A 63 20.10 10.51 -19.34
C PHE A 63 19.89 9.44 -20.42
N ILE A 64 20.44 9.61 -21.62
CA ILE A 64 20.33 8.65 -22.74
C ILE A 64 18.87 8.28 -23.01
N LEU A 65 18.02 9.30 -23.19
CA LEU A 65 16.59 9.13 -23.44
C LEU A 65 16.33 8.91 -24.93
N GLU A 66 15.54 7.90 -25.25
CA GLU A 66 15.14 7.50 -26.60
C GLU A 66 13.65 7.78 -26.83
N ASP A 67 13.19 7.57 -28.07
CA ASP A 67 11.76 7.67 -28.36
C ASP A 67 10.97 6.60 -27.57
N PRO A 68 9.81 6.95 -26.97
CA PRO A 68 9.02 6.04 -26.15
C PRO A 68 8.74 4.66 -26.77
N LYS A 69 8.67 4.57 -28.11
CA LYS A 69 8.41 3.32 -28.84
C LYS A 69 9.55 2.29 -28.71
N HIS A 70 10.75 2.73 -28.36
CA HIS A 70 11.91 1.85 -28.20
C HIS A 70 11.97 1.17 -26.84
N TYR A 71 11.10 1.53 -25.89
CA TYR A 71 11.10 0.96 -24.54
C TYR A 71 10.02 -0.11 -24.37
N PRO A 72 10.37 -1.42 -24.31
CA PRO A 72 9.39 -2.50 -24.18
C PRO A 72 8.60 -2.46 -22.86
N PHE A 73 9.16 -1.87 -21.81
CA PHE A 73 8.47 -1.67 -20.52
C PHE A 73 7.38 -0.60 -20.58
N LEU A 74 7.26 0.16 -21.68
CA LEU A 74 6.11 1.02 -21.98
C LEU A 74 5.16 0.25 -22.92
N SER A 75 4.52 -0.80 -22.41
CA SER A 75 3.86 -1.82 -23.25
C SER A 75 2.71 -1.30 -24.11
N ASN A 76 2.06 -0.21 -23.67
CA ASN A 76 0.98 0.45 -24.41
C ASN A 76 1.44 1.72 -25.13
N GLY A 77 2.74 1.97 -25.22
CA GLY A 77 3.32 3.17 -25.81
C GLY A 77 2.96 4.46 -25.07
N ALA A 78 2.95 5.58 -25.79
CA ALA A 78 2.61 6.90 -25.27
C ALA A 78 1.09 7.11 -25.24
N LEU A 79 0.40 6.49 -24.28
CA LEU A 79 -1.03 6.74 -24.05
C LEU A 79 -1.24 8.17 -23.51
N PRO A 80 -2.01 9.04 -24.19
CA PRO A 80 -2.33 10.35 -23.64
C PRO A 80 -3.29 10.22 -22.45
N VAL A 81 -3.13 11.07 -21.44
CA VAL A 81 -4.11 11.21 -20.35
C VAL A 81 -5.00 12.41 -20.67
N PRO A 82 -6.33 12.26 -20.76
CA PRO A 82 -7.22 13.37 -21.06
C PRO A 82 -7.04 14.53 -20.07
N GLY A 83 -6.78 15.73 -20.61
CA GLY A 83 -6.62 16.95 -19.81
C GLY A 83 -5.27 17.09 -19.10
N VAL A 84 -4.29 16.24 -19.38
CA VAL A 84 -2.96 16.28 -18.76
C VAL A 84 -1.89 16.42 -19.84
N ASP A 85 -1.04 17.44 -19.69
CA ASP A 85 0.16 17.62 -20.51
C ASP A 85 1.39 17.11 -19.75
N ASP A 86 1.95 15.99 -20.21
CA ASP A 86 3.11 15.34 -19.58
C ASP A 86 4.35 16.27 -19.52
N SER A 87 4.51 17.20 -20.47
CA SER A 87 5.61 18.17 -20.46
C SER A 87 5.41 19.22 -19.37
N ALA A 88 4.22 19.82 -19.30
CA ALA A 88 3.89 20.80 -18.27
C ALA A 88 3.96 20.19 -16.85
N GLU A 89 3.47 18.95 -16.69
CA GLU A 89 3.55 18.21 -15.43
C GLU A 89 4.99 17.88 -15.01
N PHE A 90 5.90 17.62 -15.97
CA PHE A 90 7.32 17.47 -15.66
C PHE A 90 7.90 18.73 -15.01
N PHE A 91 7.66 19.91 -15.61
CA PHE A 91 8.12 21.17 -15.05
C PHE A 91 7.51 21.46 -13.67
N SER A 92 6.23 21.15 -13.50
CA SER A 92 5.53 21.25 -12.21
C SER A 92 6.17 20.35 -11.14
N THR A 93 6.49 19.11 -11.51
CA THR A 93 7.12 18.12 -10.63
C THR A 93 8.53 18.57 -10.22
N VAL A 94 9.38 18.97 -11.17
CA VAL A 94 10.74 19.46 -10.89
C VAL A 94 10.70 20.71 -10.00
N LYS A 95 9.80 21.66 -10.28
CA LYS A 95 9.58 22.84 -9.43
C LYS A 95 9.16 22.46 -8.00
N SER A 96 8.27 21.49 -7.85
CA SER A 96 7.82 21.01 -6.54
C SER A 96 8.96 20.34 -5.76
N MET A 97 9.81 19.56 -6.44
CA MET A 97 10.97 18.95 -5.79
C MET A 97 12.02 19.99 -5.37
N HIS A 98 12.22 21.05 -6.16
CA HIS A 98 13.04 22.20 -5.75
C HIS A 98 12.51 22.89 -4.51
N ILE A 99 11.19 23.12 -4.41
CA ILE A 99 10.55 23.70 -3.21
C ILE A 99 10.79 22.82 -1.99
N MET A 100 10.79 21.49 -2.18
CA MET A 100 11.14 20.52 -1.14
C MET A 100 12.65 20.45 -0.82
N GLY A 101 13.45 21.33 -1.41
CA GLY A 101 14.88 21.48 -1.13
C GLY A 101 15.74 20.35 -1.69
N MET A 102 15.31 19.70 -2.76
CA MET A 102 16.14 18.76 -3.53
C MET A 102 17.13 19.52 -4.43
N THR A 103 18.34 18.98 -4.55
CA THR A 103 19.41 19.58 -5.36
C THR A 103 19.36 19.10 -6.81
N ASN A 104 20.09 19.76 -7.71
CA ASN A 104 20.23 19.29 -9.08
C ASN A 104 20.89 17.90 -9.17
N GLU A 105 21.77 17.58 -8.23
CA GLU A 105 22.37 16.25 -8.10
C GLU A 105 21.33 15.20 -7.67
N ASP A 106 20.39 15.55 -6.78
CA ASP A 106 19.25 14.68 -6.43
C ASP A 106 18.42 14.37 -7.71
N PHE A 107 18.15 15.36 -8.57
CA PHE A 107 17.40 15.14 -9.82
C PHE A 107 18.14 14.25 -10.81
N SER A 108 19.41 14.55 -11.07
CA SER A 108 20.23 13.75 -11.97
C SER A 108 20.30 12.29 -11.49
N SER A 109 20.46 12.07 -10.19
CA SER A 109 20.43 10.73 -9.59
C SER A 109 19.10 10.00 -9.82
N ILE A 110 17.96 10.66 -9.59
CA ILE A 110 16.63 10.07 -9.79
C ILE A 110 16.40 9.73 -11.26
N PHE A 111 16.66 10.68 -12.17
CA PHE A 111 16.37 10.52 -13.60
C PHE A 111 17.30 9.50 -14.26
N ARG A 112 18.55 9.37 -13.81
CA ARG A 112 19.43 8.27 -14.23
C ARG A 112 18.85 6.89 -13.88
N ILE A 113 18.29 6.71 -12.69
CA ILE A 113 17.61 5.45 -12.33
C ILE A 113 16.37 5.23 -13.19
N VAL A 114 15.52 6.25 -13.37
CA VAL A 114 14.30 6.12 -14.20
C VAL A 114 14.65 5.72 -15.64
N SER A 115 15.67 6.36 -16.23
CA SER A 115 16.17 5.99 -17.56
C SER A 115 16.73 4.57 -17.60
N ALA A 116 17.56 4.20 -16.62
CA ALA A 116 18.12 2.85 -16.55
C ALA A 116 17.01 1.77 -16.44
N VAL A 117 15.95 2.02 -15.67
CA VAL A 117 14.78 1.12 -15.57
C VAL A 117 14.12 0.92 -16.93
N MET A 118 13.94 1.97 -17.73
CA MET A 118 13.39 1.85 -19.09
C MET A 118 14.34 1.07 -20.02
N LEU A 119 15.64 1.34 -19.94
CA LEU A 119 16.67 0.71 -20.76
C LEU A 119 16.84 -0.78 -20.46
N PHE A 120 16.68 -1.23 -19.20
CA PHE A 120 16.71 -2.65 -18.86
C PHE A 120 15.71 -3.47 -19.69
N GLY A 121 14.51 -2.94 -19.91
CA GLY A 121 13.50 -3.60 -20.74
C GLY A 121 13.88 -3.73 -22.22
N SER A 122 14.88 -2.96 -22.67
CA SER A 122 15.37 -2.94 -24.05
C SER A 122 16.50 -3.94 -24.29
N MET A 123 16.98 -4.63 -23.26
CA MET A 123 18.00 -5.67 -23.40
C MET A 123 17.44 -6.89 -24.15
N GLN A 124 18.07 -7.27 -25.27
CA GLN A 124 17.60 -8.38 -26.09
C GLN A 124 18.50 -9.61 -25.91
N PHE A 125 17.96 -10.66 -25.31
CA PHE A 125 18.66 -11.92 -25.11
C PHE A 125 18.27 -12.95 -26.18
N ARG A 126 19.25 -13.75 -26.63
CA ARG A 126 19.03 -14.86 -27.55
C ARG A 126 19.41 -16.17 -26.90
N GLN A 127 18.60 -17.20 -27.15
CA GLN A 127 18.93 -18.58 -26.79
C GLN A 127 19.93 -19.14 -27.79
N GLU A 128 21.03 -19.69 -27.27
CA GLU A 128 22.03 -20.37 -28.07
C GLU A 128 21.52 -21.74 -28.51
N ARG A 129 21.62 -22.05 -29.81
CA ARG A 129 21.05 -23.27 -30.42
C ARG A 129 21.62 -24.58 -29.84
N ASN A 130 22.85 -24.53 -29.32
CA ASN A 130 23.60 -25.74 -28.94
C ASN A 130 23.61 -26.01 -27.43
N SER A 131 23.20 -25.05 -26.59
CA SER A 131 23.43 -25.13 -25.14
C SER A 131 22.25 -24.65 -24.29
N ASP A 132 21.14 -24.20 -24.89
CA ASP A 132 20.00 -23.52 -24.23
C ASP A 132 20.37 -22.30 -23.36
N GLN A 133 21.63 -21.85 -23.44
CA GLN A 133 22.13 -20.72 -22.66
C GLN A 133 21.70 -19.40 -23.30
N ALA A 134 21.47 -18.39 -22.45
CA ALA A 134 21.29 -17.03 -22.89
C ALA A 134 22.61 -16.43 -23.39
N THR A 135 22.51 -15.65 -24.45
CA THR A 135 23.58 -14.79 -24.98
C THR A 135 23.05 -13.37 -25.15
N LEU A 136 23.94 -12.38 -25.00
CA LEU A 136 23.65 -10.98 -25.28
C LEU A 136 24.39 -10.58 -26.56
N PRO A 137 23.75 -10.67 -27.74
CA PRO A 137 24.41 -10.44 -29.03
C PRO A 137 24.79 -8.97 -29.24
N ASP A 138 23.96 -8.04 -28.76
CA ASP A 138 24.22 -6.62 -28.77
C ASP A 138 24.31 -6.10 -27.33
N ASN A 139 25.48 -5.55 -26.98
CA ASN A 139 25.73 -5.01 -25.65
C ASN A 139 25.55 -3.47 -25.58
N THR A 140 25.10 -2.80 -26.64
CA THR A 140 24.89 -1.33 -26.65
C THR A 140 23.98 -0.87 -25.51
N VAL A 141 22.85 -1.53 -25.31
CA VAL A 141 21.92 -1.23 -24.21
C VAL A 141 22.58 -1.49 -22.85
N ALA A 142 23.35 -2.57 -22.72
CA ALA A 142 24.10 -2.88 -21.50
C ALA A 142 25.16 -1.80 -21.20
N GLN A 143 25.81 -1.25 -22.22
CA GLN A 143 26.75 -0.13 -22.08
C GLN A 143 26.06 1.13 -21.56
N LYS A 144 24.89 1.48 -22.12
CA LYS A 144 24.08 2.63 -21.66
C LYS A 144 23.68 2.49 -20.19
N ILE A 145 23.15 1.33 -19.80
CA ILE A 145 22.77 1.03 -18.41
C ILE A 145 23.99 1.13 -17.49
N SER A 146 25.12 0.53 -17.89
CA SER A 146 26.35 0.54 -17.11
C SER A 146 26.90 1.94 -16.91
N HIS A 147 26.80 2.81 -17.92
CA HIS A 147 27.18 4.21 -17.81
C HIS A 147 26.30 4.96 -16.80
N LEU A 148 24.97 4.82 -16.90
CA LEU A 148 24.03 5.50 -16.01
C LEU A 148 24.14 5.04 -14.55
N LEU A 149 24.40 3.76 -14.33
CA LEU A 149 24.46 3.13 -13.00
C LEU A 149 25.88 3.00 -12.43
N GLY A 150 26.92 3.46 -13.14
CA GLY A 150 28.30 3.36 -12.69
C GLY A 150 28.84 1.93 -12.58
N LEU A 151 28.46 1.03 -13.49
CA LEU A 151 28.80 -0.40 -13.45
C LEU A 151 29.82 -0.78 -14.54
N SER A 152 30.47 -1.94 -14.36
CA SER A 152 31.26 -2.57 -15.43
C SER A 152 30.34 -3.38 -16.35
N VAL A 153 30.36 -3.09 -17.65
CA VAL A 153 29.57 -3.80 -18.67
C VAL A 153 29.86 -5.29 -18.67
N THR A 154 31.15 -5.65 -18.56
CA THR A 154 31.61 -7.04 -18.59
C THR A 154 31.11 -7.81 -17.36
N GLU A 155 31.26 -7.22 -16.16
CA GLU A 155 30.80 -7.86 -14.93
C GLU A 155 29.28 -7.91 -14.84
N MET A 156 28.57 -6.88 -15.30
CA MET A 156 27.11 -6.87 -15.36
C MET A 156 26.58 -7.97 -16.28
N THR A 157 27.12 -8.06 -17.50
CA THR A 157 26.72 -9.08 -18.48
C THR A 157 27.01 -10.48 -17.95
N LYS A 158 28.17 -10.68 -17.33
CA LYS A 158 28.54 -11.95 -16.69
C LYS A 158 27.62 -12.28 -15.51
N ALA A 159 27.27 -11.31 -14.67
CA ALA A 159 26.39 -11.53 -13.52
C ALA A 159 24.97 -11.95 -13.95
N PHE A 160 24.45 -11.43 -15.06
CA PHE A 160 23.16 -11.85 -15.61
C PHE A 160 23.23 -13.22 -16.31
N LEU A 161 24.19 -13.42 -17.23
CA LEU A 161 24.25 -14.63 -18.06
C LEU A 161 24.82 -15.85 -17.33
N LYS A 162 25.85 -15.63 -16.49
CA LYS A 162 26.65 -16.67 -15.83
C LYS A 162 26.94 -16.27 -14.37
N PRO A 163 25.91 -16.10 -13.51
CA PRO A 163 26.08 -15.80 -12.10
C PRO A 163 26.90 -16.88 -11.38
N ARG A 164 27.71 -16.45 -10.40
CA ARG A 164 28.39 -17.35 -9.45
C ARG A 164 27.46 -17.56 -8.27
N ILE A 165 26.87 -18.75 -8.21
CA ILE A 165 25.93 -19.16 -7.18
C ILE A 165 26.69 -19.99 -6.14
N LYS A 166 26.47 -19.69 -4.86
CA LYS A 166 27.00 -20.52 -3.77
C LYS A 166 26.16 -21.79 -3.64
N VAL A 167 26.79 -22.96 -3.69
CA VAL A 167 26.14 -24.26 -3.49
C VAL A 167 26.86 -24.95 -2.34
N GLY A 168 26.23 -24.97 -1.16
CA GLY A 168 26.88 -25.43 0.06
C GLY A 168 28.07 -24.54 0.44
N ARG A 169 29.30 -25.10 0.36
CA ARG A 169 30.54 -24.36 0.65
C ARG A 169 31.23 -23.81 -0.59
N ASP A 170 30.91 -24.31 -1.77
CA ASP A 170 31.59 -23.98 -3.02
C ASP A 170 30.82 -22.94 -3.84
N PHE A 171 31.53 -22.24 -4.74
CA PHE A 171 30.93 -21.32 -5.70
C PHE A 171 30.95 -21.93 -7.10
N VAL A 172 29.77 -22.13 -7.66
CA VAL A 172 29.59 -22.68 -9.00
C VAL A 172 29.12 -21.59 -9.95
N THR A 173 29.74 -21.50 -11.12
CA THR A 173 29.26 -20.62 -12.19
C THR A 173 28.19 -21.36 -12.97
N LYS A 174 26.97 -20.83 -13.00
CA LYS A 174 25.84 -21.47 -13.71
C LYS A 174 25.36 -20.58 -14.85
N ALA A 175 25.44 -21.07 -16.07
CA ALA A 175 24.81 -20.42 -17.21
C ALA A 175 23.28 -20.45 -17.08
N GLN A 176 22.64 -19.33 -17.39
CA GLN A 176 21.19 -19.16 -17.30
C GLN A 176 20.54 -19.32 -18.67
N THR A 177 19.29 -19.76 -18.69
CA THR A 177 18.46 -19.74 -19.91
C THR A 177 18.00 -18.33 -20.24
N LYS A 178 17.50 -18.11 -21.46
CA LYS A 178 16.97 -16.80 -21.89
C LYS A 178 15.91 -16.27 -20.91
N GLU A 179 14.97 -17.12 -20.52
CA GLU A 179 13.84 -16.78 -19.66
C GLU A 179 14.30 -16.41 -18.25
N GLN A 180 15.31 -17.12 -17.73
CA GLN A 180 15.91 -16.84 -16.42
C GLN A 180 16.61 -15.48 -16.40
N VAL A 181 17.31 -15.13 -17.48
CA VAL A 181 17.99 -13.83 -17.60
C VAL A 181 16.99 -12.69 -17.74
N GLU A 182 16.01 -12.82 -18.63
CA GLU A 182 14.94 -11.82 -18.81
C GLU A 182 14.22 -11.56 -17.48
N PHE A 183 13.92 -12.63 -16.74
CA PHE A 183 13.31 -12.53 -15.43
C PHE A 183 14.22 -11.82 -14.41
N ALA A 184 15.52 -12.15 -14.38
CA ALA A 184 16.47 -11.47 -13.48
C ALA A 184 16.58 -9.97 -13.80
N VAL A 185 16.56 -9.59 -15.08
CA VAL A 185 16.55 -8.20 -15.52
C VAL A 185 15.27 -7.50 -15.07
N GLU A 186 14.10 -8.11 -15.26
CA GLU A 186 12.82 -7.58 -14.76
C GLU A 186 12.83 -7.38 -13.23
N ALA A 187 13.36 -8.35 -12.48
CA ALA A 187 13.46 -8.29 -11.03
C ALA A 187 14.36 -7.13 -10.56
N ILE A 188 15.55 -6.98 -11.14
CA ILE A 188 16.48 -5.88 -10.83
C ILE A 188 15.88 -4.53 -11.23
N SER A 189 15.18 -4.44 -12.35
CA SER A 189 14.51 -3.21 -12.80
C SER A 189 13.47 -2.72 -11.80
N LYS A 190 12.57 -3.62 -11.37
CA LYS A 190 11.57 -3.32 -10.32
C LYS A 190 12.24 -2.87 -9.02
N ALA A 191 13.29 -3.57 -8.61
CA ALA A 191 14.00 -3.27 -7.36
C ALA A 191 14.75 -1.93 -7.41
N CYS A 192 15.35 -1.57 -8.55
CA CYS A 192 15.95 -0.25 -8.76
C CYS A 192 14.92 0.86 -8.55
N TYR A 193 13.74 0.74 -9.17
CA TYR A 193 12.67 1.73 -9.04
C TYR A 193 12.14 1.81 -7.60
N GLU A 194 11.85 0.66 -6.98
CA GLU A 194 11.37 0.61 -5.58
C GLU A 194 12.34 1.24 -4.59
N ARG A 195 13.64 0.94 -4.72
CA ARG A 195 14.68 1.47 -3.82
C ARG A 195 14.89 2.97 -4.01
N MET A 196 14.89 3.46 -5.25
CA MET A 196 14.94 4.88 -5.55
C MET A 196 13.70 5.60 -4.98
N PHE A 197 12.51 5.01 -5.14
CA PHE A 197 11.28 5.56 -4.59
C PHE A 197 11.31 5.63 -3.04
N ARG A 198 11.79 4.57 -2.38
CA ARG A 198 11.96 4.57 -0.92
C ARG A 198 12.94 5.64 -0.45
N TRP A 199 14.04 5.83 -1.17
CA TRP A 199 14.97 6.92 -0.89
C TRP A 199 14.32 8.29 -1.08
N LEU A 200 13.52 8.48 -2.13
CA LEU A 200 12.80 9.72 -2.41
C LEU A 200 11.87 10.10 -1.26
N VAL A 201 11.07 9.15 -0.77
CA VAL A 201 10.20 9.35 0.40
C VAL A 201 10.99 9.77 1.64
N ASN A 202 12.11 9.08 1.93
CA ASN A 202 12.97 9.44 3.05
C ASN A 202 13.58 10.84 2.88
N ARG A 203 13.95 11.22 1.65
CA ARG A 203 14.48 12.55 1.32
C ARG A 203 13.44 13.64 1.53
N ILE A 204 12.19 13.37 1.17
CA ILE A 204 11.03 14.25 1.40
C ILE A 204 10.78 14.42 2.90
N ASN A 205 10.74 13.31 3.67
CA ASN A 205 10.51 13.36 5.12
C ASN A 205 11.58 14.18 5.84
N ARG A 206 12.85 14.09 5.45
CA ARG A 206 13.94 14.96 5.99
C ARG A 206 13.69 16.45 5.76
N SER A 207 12.99 16.82 4.68
CA SER A 207 12.62 18.20 4.42
C SER A 207 11.40 18.65 5.22
N LEU A 208 10.46 17.72 5.50
CA LEU A 208 9.24 17.99 6.26
C LEU A 208 9.44 18.01 7.79
N ASP A 209 10.46 17.31 8.30
CA ASP A 209 10.77 17.17 9.73
C ASP A 209 11.72 18.25 10.28
N ARG A 210 11.83 19.41 9.60
CA ARG A 210 12.84 20.44 9.90
C ARG A 210 12.55 21.28 11.15
N THR A 211 11.40 21.12 11.79
CA THR A 211 10.95 21.97 12.90
C THR A 211 11.30 21.37 14.25
N LYS A 212 12.07 22.13 15.05
CA LYS A 212 12.46 21.77 16.43
C LYS A 212 11.32 21.88 17.45
N ARG A 213 10.08 22.10 17.02
CA ARG A 213 8.93 22.23 17.94
C ARG A 213 8.51 20.83 18.37
N GLN A 214 8.45 20.57 19.68
CA GLN A 214 7.89 19.32 20.17
C GLN A 214 6.41 19.25 19.76
N GLY A 215 6.07 18.22 18.99
CA GLY A 215 4.68 17.95 18.62
C GLY A 215 3.88 17.55 19.85
N ALA A 216 2.74 18.21 20.06
CA ALA A 216 1.80 17.89 21.13
C ALA A 216 0.73 16.89 20.66
N SER A 217 0.31 17.01 19.39
CA SER A 217 -0.70 16.15 18.76
C SER A 217 -0.38 15.92 17.28
N PHE A 218 -1.07 14.98 16.65
CA PHE A 218 -0.94 14.75 15.21
C PHE A 218 -2.27 14.35 14.59
N ILE A 219 -2.41 14.62 13.28
CA ILE A 219 -3.48 14.08 12.44
C ILE A 219 -2.82 13.11 11.46
N GLY A 220 -3.30 11.86 11.46
CA GLY A 220 -2.89 10.83 10.50
C GLY A 220 -3.91 10.74 9.37
N ILE A 221 -3.47 10.94 8.13
CA ILE A 221 -4.29 10.81 6.93
C ILE A 221 -3.85 9.54 6.21
N LEU A 222 -4.70 8.52 6.22
CA LEU A 222 -4.50 7.30 5.46
C LEU A 222 -5.16 7.43 4.10
N ASP A 223 -4.36 7.41 3.04
CA ASP A 223 -4.81 7.36 1.65
C ASP A 223 -4.35 6.03 1.08
N MET A 224 -5.30 5.12 0.88
CA MET A 224 -5.04 3.78 0.36
C MET A 224 -5.96 3.49 -0.81
N ALA A 225 -5.47 2.67 -1.75
CA ALA A 225 -6.30 2.15 -2.82
C ALA A 225 -7.57 1.51 -2.25
N GLY A 226 -8.71 1.84 -2.88
CA GLY A 226 -9.98 1.21 -2.55
C GLY A 226 -9.98 -0.28 -2.90
N PHE A 227 -11.09 -0.94 -2.59
CA PHE A 227 -11.29 -2.34 -2.95
C PHE A 227 -11.26 -2.50 -4.49
N GLU A 228 -10.42 -3.40 -5.01
CA GLU A 228 -10.23 -3.62 -6.45
C GLU A 228 -10.86 -4.95 -6.88
N ILE A 229 -11.75 -4.90 -7.87
CA ILE A 229 -12.35 -6.08 -8.51
C ILE A 229 -12.16 -5.93 -10.02
N PHE A 230 -11.17 -6.64 -10.56
CA PHE A 230 -10.98 -6.80 -11.99
C PHE A 230 -11.55 -8.14 -12.47
N GLU A 231 -11.61 -8.34 -13.79
CA GLU A 231 -11.99 -9.62 -14.40
C GLU A 231 -11.11 -10.79 -13.91
N LEU A 232 -9.82 -10.52 -13.69
CA LEU A 232 -8.88 -11.50 -13.12
C LEU A 232 -7.89 -10.80 -12.19
N ASN A 233 -7.92 -11.16 -10.91
CA ASN A 233 -7.12 -10.51 -9.87
C ASN A 233 -5.86 -11.33 -9.56
N SER A 234 -4.75 -10.66 -9.25
CA SER A 234 -3.47 -11.32 -8.94
C SER A 234 -3.06 -11.13 -7.48
N PHE A 235 -1.84 -11.53 -7.13
CA PHE A 235 -1.30 -11.46 -5.76
C PHE A 235 -1.29 -10.03 -5.21
N GLU A 236 -0.99 -9.03 -6.04
CA GLU A 236 -1.00 -7.62 -5.65
C GLU A 236 -2.41 -7.16 -5.25
N GLN A 237 -3.43 -7.52 -6.03
CA GLN A 237 -4.83 -7.26 -5.69
C GLN A 237 -5.27 -7.99 -4.42
N LEU A 238 -4.83 -9.24 -4.21
CA LEU A 238 -5.11 -9.96 -2.95
C LEU A 238 -4.57 -9.17 -1.76
N CYS A 239 -3.34 -8.65 -1.87
CA CYS A 239 -2.75 -7.81 -0.84
C CYS A 239 -3.62 -6.57 -0.60
N ILE A 240 -3.95 -5.80 -1.65
CA ILE A 240 -4.78 -4.58 -1.55
C ILE A 240 -6.14 -4.87 -0.90
N ASN A 241 -6.85 -5.89 -1.38
CA ASN A 241 -8.16 -6.27 -0.87
C ASN A 241 -8.10 -6.77 0.58
N TYR A 242 -7.04 -7.47 0.97
CA TYR A 242 -6.82 -7.85 2.37
C TYR A 242 -6.62 -6.64 3.30
N THR A 243 -5.90 -5.59 2.88
CA THR A 243 -5.87 -4.38 3.72
C THR A 243 -7.24 -3.73 3.81
N ASN A 244 -7.97 -3.63 2.69
CA ASN A 244 -9.32 -3.09 2.71
C ASN A 244 -10.23 -3.89 3.67
N GLU A 245 -10.11 -5.21 3.71
CA GLU A 245 -10.82 -6.07 4.68
C GLU A 245 -10.48 -5.68 6.13
N LYS A 246 -9.19 -5.48 6.46
CA LYS A 246 -8.76 -5.05 7.80
C LYS A 246 -9.21 -3.64 8.17
N LEU A 247 -9.17 -2.71 7.22
CA LEU A 247 -9.64 -1.34 7.44
C LEU A 247 -11.16 -1.31 7.64
N GLN A 248 -11.91 -2.11 6.88
CA GLN A 248 -13.35 -2.25 7.07
C GLN A 248 -13.68 -2.92 8.41
N GLN A 249 -12.91 -3.93 8.84
CA GLN A 249 -13.08 -4.52 10.18
C GLN A 249 -12.78 -3.51 11.29
N LEU A 250 -11.76 -2.65 11.12
CA LEU A 250 -11.49 -1.56 12.06
C LEU A 250 -12.64 -0.56 12.11
N PHE A 251 -13.23 -0.22 10.95
CA PHE A 251 -14.43 0.61 10.89
C PHE A 251 -15.59 -0.05 11.65
N ASN A 252 -15.89 -1.32 11.37
CA ASN A 252 -16.96 -2.06 12.02
C ASN A 252 -16.75 -2.11 13.55
N HIS A 253 -15.53 -2.43 13.99
CA HIS A 253 -15.19 -2.47 15.41
C HIS A 253 -15.32 -1.10 16.09
N THR A 254 -14.84 -0.03 15.44
CA THR A 254 -14.86 1.31 16.04
C THR A 254 -16.27 1.89 16.07
N MET A 255 -16.99 1.83 14.96
CA MET A 255 -18.33 2.41 14.84
C MET A 255 -19.39 1.62 15.60
N PHE A 256 -19.23 0.31 15.76
CA PHE A 256 -20.29 -0.56 16.27
C PHE A 256 -19.97 -1.14 17.66
N ILE A 257 -18.74 -1.63 17.87
CA ILE A 257 -18.40 -2.31 19.12
C ILE A 257 -17.99 -1.27 20.17
N LEU A 258 -16.96 -0.46 19.88
CA LEU A 258 -16.45 0.54 20.82
C LEU A 258 -17.50 1.59 21.19
N GLU A 259 -18.37 1.97 20.25
CA GLU A 259 -19.44 2.92 20.49
C GLU A 259 -20.48 2.37 21.50
N GLN A 260 -20.87 1.10 21.35
CA GLN A 260 -21.81 0.45 22.27
C GLN A 260 -21.18 0.13 23.63
N GLU A 261 -19.91 -0.27 23.66
CA GLU A 261 -19.15 -0.45 24.90
C GLU A 261 -19.03 0.84 25.69
N GLU A 262 -18.86 1.98 25.00
CA GLU A 262 -18.82 3.28 25.64
C GLU A 262 -20.18 3.65 26.22
N TYR A 263 -21.29 3.37 25.52
CA TYR A 263 -22.64 3.58 26.09
C TYR A 263 -22.85 2.76 27.37
N GLN A 264 -22.38 1.51 27.39
CA GLN A 264 -22.44 0.68 28.61
C GLN A 264 -21.55 1.23 29.73
N ARG A 265 -20.33 1.66 29.41
CA ARG A 265 -19.38 2.26 30.36
C ARG A 265 -19.91 3.55 30.97
N GLU A 266 -20.57 4.33 30.15
CA GLU A 266 -21.28 5.55 30.52
C GLU A 266 -22.64 5.23 31.18
N GLY A 267 -23.08 3.98 31.30
CA GLY A 267 -24.34 3.63 31.96
C GLY A 267 -25.59 4.13 31.23
N ILE A 268 -25.48 4.38 29.93
CA ILE A 268 -26.61 4.73 29.06
C ILE A 268 -27.43 3.46 28.83
N GLU A 269 -28.74 3.53 29.05
CA GLU A 269 -29.65 2.43 28.74
C GLU A 269 -29.64 2.18 27.22
N TRP A 270 -28.90 1.15 26.81
CA TRP A 270 -28.72 0.78 25.42
C TRP A 270 -28.94 -0.72 25.24
N LYS A 271 -29.79 -1.09 24.28
CA LYS A 271 -29.96 -2.48 23.89
C LYS A 271 -28.87 -2.83 22.89
N PHE A 272 -28.00 -3.79 23.23
CA PHE A 272 -26.97 -4.27 22.31
C PHE A 272 -27.62 -4.76 21.01
N ILE A 273 -27.12 -4.25 19.88
CA ILE A 273 -27.55 -4.66 18.55
C ILE A 273 -26.35 -5.36 17.90
N ASP A 274 -26.51 -6.65 17.61
CA ASP A 274 -25.57 -7.40 16.79
C ASP A 274 -25.93 -7.17 15.31
N PHE A 275 -24.95 -6.70 14.54
CA PHE A 275 -25.12 -6.38 13.13
C PHE A 275 -24.59 -7.48 12.20
N GLY A 276 -23.97 -8.54 12.72
CA GLY A 276 -23.48 -9.67 11.92
C GLY A 276 -22.43 -9.30 10.85
N LEU A 277 -21.82 -8.12 10.95
CA LEU A 277 -20.82 -7.60 10.01
C LEU A 277 -19.39 -8.01 10.40
N ASP A 278 -19.21 -9.26 10.84
CA ASP A 278 -17.89 -9.74 11.21
C ASP A 278 -17.10 -10.20 9.97
N LEU A 279 -16.03 -9.47 9.67
CA LEU A 279 -15.11 -9.79 8.58
C LEU A 279 -13.95 -10.68 9.02
N GLN A 280 -13.87 -10.98 10.32
CA GLN A 280 -12.79 -11.80 10.88
C GLN A 280 -12.63 -13.16 10.18
N PRO A 281 -13.69 -13.89 9.77
CA PRO A 281 -13.52 -15.16 9.04
C PRO A 281 -12.78 -15.01 7.70
N THR A 282 -13.00 -13.92 6.96
CA THR A 282 -12.28 -13.65 5.70
C THR A 282 -10.84 -13.21 5.97
N ILE A 283 -10.63 -12.38 6.99
CA ILE A 283 -9.28 -11.95 7.41
C ILE A 283 -8.45 -13.16 7.85
N ASP A 284 -9.02 -14.01 8.69
CA ASP A 284 -8.39 -15.22 9.22
C ASP A 284 -8.00 -16.20 8.10
N LEU A 285 -8.89 -16.40 7.12
CA LEU A 285 -8.60 -17.22 5.94
C LEU A 285 -7.32 -16.75 5.22
N ILE A 286 -7.07 -15.43 5.19
CA ILE A 286 -5.91 -14.86 4.49
C ILE A 286 -4.67 -14.85 5.38
N ASP A 287 -4.79 -14.44 6.65
CA ASP A 287 -3.65 -14.01 7.47
C ASP A 287 -3.27 -14.94 8.63
N LYS A 288 -4.15 -15.84 9.07
CA LYS A 288 -3.83 -16.74 10.19
C LYS A 288 -2.77 -17.78 9.79
N PRO A 289 -2.15 -18.45 10.77
CA PRO A 289 -1.41 -19.68 10.50
C PRO A 289 -2.28 -20.65 9.69
N MET A 290 -1.69 -21.30 8.68
CA MET A 290 -2.41 -22.13 7.69
C MET A 290 -3.41 -21.37 6.80
N GLY A 291 -3.45 -20.03 6.83
CA GLY A 291 -4.19 -19.21 5.88
C GLY A 291 -3.46 -19.05 4.54
N ILE A 292 -4.09 -18.39 3.58
CA ILE A 292 -3.60 -18.26 2.20
C ILE A 292 -2.17 -17.74 2.12
N MET A 293 -1.84 -16.66 2.86
CA MET A 293 -0.48 -16.10 2.82
C MET A 293 0.56 -17.04 3.43
N ALA A 294 0.21 -17.77 4.49
CA ALA A 294 1.11 -18.72 5.13
C ALA A 294 1.36 -19.94 4.23
N LEU A 295 0.31 -20.46 3.58
CA LEU A 295 0.44 -21.56 2.63
C LEU A 295 1.25 -21.15 1.40
N LEU A 296 1.09 -19.91 0.92
CA LEU A 296 1.89 -19.35 -0.16
C LEU A 296 3.36 -19.22 0.24
N ASP A 297 3.62 -18.72 1.46
CA ASP A 297 4.97 -18.62 1.98
C ASP A 297 5.63 -19.99 2.05
N GLU A 298 4.97 -20.99 2.63
CA GLU A 298 5.46 -22.37 2.71
C GLU A 298 5.80 -22.94 1.33
N GLU A 299 4.89 -22.81 0.34
CA GLU A 299 5.13 -23.29 -1.02
C GLU A 299 6.33 -22.61 -1.69
N CYS A 300 6.63 -21.35 -1.34
CA CYS A 300 7.84 -20.67 -1.82
C CYS A 300 9.15 -21.32 -1.34
N TRP A 301 9.12 -22.12 -0.27
CA TRP A 301 10.31 -22.83 0.23
C TRP A 301 10.56 -24.18 -0.46
N PHE A 302 9.57 -24.75 -1.17
CA PHE A 302 9.68 -26.07 -1.77
C PHE A 302 10.29 -26.00 -3.18
N PRO A 303 11.46 -26.63 -3.46
CA PRO A 303 12.19 -26.46 -4.72
C PRO A 303 11.47 -26.90 -6.00
N LYS A 304 10.41 -27.71 -5.86
CA LYS A 304 9.59 -28.23 -6.97
C LYS A 304 8.14 -27.76 -6.92
N ALA A 305 7.80 -26.84 -6.01
CA ALA A 305 6.47 -26.27 -5.96
C ALA A 305 6.18 -25.45 -7.21
N THR A 306 4.92 -25.43 -7.61
CA THR A 306 4.41 -24.63 -8.72
C THR A 306 3.15 -23.91 -8.27
N ASP A 307 2.72 -22.88 -9.01
CA ASP A 307 1.47 -22.19 -8.66
C ASP A 307 0.27 -23.16 -8.62
N LYS A 308 0.31 -24.26 -9.40
CA LYS A 308 -0.69 -25.32 -9.36
C LYS A 308 -0.68 -26.12 -8.05
N THR A 309 0.51 -26.52 -7.57
CA THR A 309 0.60 -27.26 -6.29
C THR A 309 0.14 -26.39 -5.13
N PHE A 310 0.41 -25.08 -5.19
CA PHE A 310 -0.13 -24.11 -4.26
C PHE A 310 -1.66 -24.06 -4.28
N VAL A 311 -2.29 -23.98 -5.45
CA VAL A 311 -3.77 -23.98 -5.57
C VAL A 311 -4.37 -25.29 -5.06
N GLU A 312 -3.76 -26.43 -5.38
CA GLU A 312 -4.19 -27.74 -4.88
C GLU A 312 -4.14 -27.79 -3.35
N LYS A 313 -3.07 -27.28 -2.74
CA LYS A 313 -2.91 -27.17 -1.29
C LYS A 313 -3.95 -26.24 -0.66
N LEU A 314 -4.24 -25.09 -1.28
CA LEU A 314 -5.29 -24.17 -0.84
C LEU A 314 -6.67 -24.85 -0.84
N VAL A 315 -7.02 -25.52 -1.94
CA VAL A 315 -8.31 -26.22 -2.07
C VAL A 315 -8.42 -27.34 -1.04
N GLY A 316 -7.34 -28.10 -0.83
CA GLY A 316 -7.29 -29.13 0.22
C GLY A 316 -7.50 -28.56 1.63
N ALA A 317 -6.91 -27.41 1.93
CA ALA A 317 -6.99 -26.77 3.25
C ALA A 317 -8.32 -26.04 3.52
N HIS A 318 -8.95 -25.45 2.50
CA HIS A 318 -10.04 -24.48 2.68
C HIS A 318 -11.32 -24.76 1.90
N SER A 319 -11.45 -25.90 1.20
CA SER A 319 -12.65 -26.24 0.40
C SER A 319 -13.98 -26.15 1.15
N VAL A 320 -14.00 -26.40 2.46
CA VAL A 320 -15.19 -26.32 3.33
C VAL A 320 -15.38 -24.95 3.99
N HIS A 321 -14.43 -24.03 3.83
CA HIS A 321 -14.47 -22.73 4.48
C HIS A 321 -15.51 -21.82 3.81
N PRO A 322 -16.45 -21.20 4.55
CA PRO A 322 -17.59 -20.47 3.97
C PRO A 322 -17.20 -19.24 3.15
N LYS A 323 -15.96 -18.74 3.32
CA LYS A 323 -15.42 -17.59 2.57
C LYS A 323 -14.47 -17.98 1.43
N PHE A 324 -14.21 -19.27 1.24
CA PHE A 324 -13.38 -19.78 0.16
C PHE A 324 -14.26 -20.50 -0.86
N MET A 325 -14.03 -20.26 -2.15
CA MET A 325 -14.76 -20.92 -3.22
C MET A 325 -13.77 -21.50 -4.23
N LYS A 326 -13.97 -22.77 -4.56
CA LYS A 326 -13.33 -23.39 -5.71
C LYS A 326 -14.04 -22.93 -6.98
N THR A 327 -13.27 -22.52 -7.99
CA THR A 327 -13.80 -22.17 -9.32
C THR A 327 -14.06 -23.42 -10.16
N ASP A 328 -14.96 -23.33 -11.14
CA ASP A 328 -15.20 -24.43 -12.08
C ASP A 328 -13.95 -24.66 -12.94
N PHE A 329 -13.68 -25.90 -13.35
CA PHE A 329 -12.48 -26.28 -14.13
C PHE A 329 -12.38 -25.58 -15.49
N ARG A 330 -13.48 -24.98 -15.96
CA ARG A 330 -13.57 -24.18 -17.19
C ARG A 330 -13.33 -22.68 -16.97
N GLY A 331 -13.21 -22.24 -15.71
CA GLY A 331 -12.94 -20.86 -15.33
C GLY A 331 -11.49 -20.47 -15.58
N VAL A 332 -11.26 -19.18 -15.86
CA VAL A 332 -9.92 -18.59 -15.99
C VAL A 332 -9.26 -18.37 -14.63
N ALA A 333 -10.07 -18.26 -13.57
CA ALA A 333 -9.61 -18.09 -12.20
C ALA A 333 -9.33 -19.44 -11.52
N ASP A 334 -8.31 -19.47 -10.67
CA ASP A 334 -7.87 -20.67 -9.95
C ASP A 334 -8.67 -20.90 -8.65
N PHE A 335 -9.11 -19.82 -8.00
CA PHE A 335 -9.98 -19.85 -6.84
C PHE A 335 -10.67 -18.49 -6.63
N ALA A 336 -11.62 -18.42 -5.69
CA ALA A 336 -12.28 -17.18 -5.32
C ALA A 336 -12.42 -17.03 -3.80
N ILE A 337 -12.45 -15.78 -3.35
CA ILE A 337 -12.67 -15.42 -1.95
C ILE A 337 -13.92 -14.55 -1.84
N ILE A 338 -14.74 -14.80 -0.83
CA ILE A 338 -15.89 -13.97 -0.49
C ILE A 338 -15.42 -12.87 0.47
N HIS A 339 -15.25 -11.68 -0.06
CA HIS A 339 -14.93 -10.47 0.68
C HIS A 339 -16.19 -9.73 1.11
N TYR A 340 -16.05 -8.71 1.97
CA TYR A 340 -17.16 -7.81 2.31
C TYR A 340 -17.75 -7.10 1.07
N ALA A 341 -16.93 -6.86 0.05
CA ALA A 341 -17.33 -6.22 -1.19
C ALA A 341 -17.91 -7.18 -2.25
N GLY A 342 -17.95 -8.48 -1.95
CA GLY A 342 -18.45 -9.52 -2.86
C GLY A 342 -17.42 -10.59 -3.17
N LYS A 343 -17.77 -11.46 -4.14
CA LYS A 343 -16.91 -12.53 -4.62
C LYS A 343 -15.81 -11.94 -5.52
N VAL A 344 -14.55 -12.27 -5.24
CA VAL A 344 -13.40 -11.89 -6.07
C VAL A 344 -12.71 -13.14 -6.59
N ASP A 345 -12.54 -13.20 -7.91
CA ASP A 345 -11.88 -14.28 -8.63
C ASP A 345 -10.37 -13.98 -8.78
N TYR A 346 -9.52 -14.92 -8.34
CA TYR A 346 -8.05 -14.78 -8.36
C TYR A 346 -7.40 -15.81 -9.29
N SER A 347 -6.37 -15.38 -10.03
CA SER A 347 -5.44 -16.29 -10.68
C SER A 347 -4.13 -16.35 -9.92
N ALA A 348 -3.72 -17.56 -9.53
CA ALA A 348 -2.49 -17.89 -8.85
C ALA A 348 -1.25 -17.85 -9.76
N ALA A 349 -1.42 -17.56 -11.06
CA ALA A 349 -0.31 -17.54 -12.00
C ALA A 349 0.83 -16.62 -11.54
N LYS A 350 2.03 -17.21 -11.43
CA LYS A 350 3.28 -16.60 -10.96
C LYS A 350 3.23 -16.09 -9.52
N TRP A 351 2.33 -16.58 -8.66
CA TRP A 351 2.25 -16.13 -7.27
C TRP A 351 3.49 -16.50 -6.46
N LEU A 352 4.01 -17.72 -6.60
CA LEU A 352 5.23 -18.13 -5.90
C LEU A 352 6.39 -17.19 -6.26
N MET A 353 6.54 -16.92 -7.56
CA MET A 353 7.55 -16.00 -8.08
C MET A 353 7.37 -14.57 -7.58
N LYS A 354 6.13 -14.05 -7.57
CA LYS A 354 5.81 -12.70 -7.07
C LYS A 354 6.03 -12.56 -5.56
N ASN A 355 5.75 -13.61 -4.80
CA ASN A 355 5.92 -13.62 -3.35
C ASN A 355 7.39 -13.80 -2.94
N MET A 356 8.16 -14.57 -3.71
CA MET A 356 9.61 -14.72 -3.53
C MET A 356 10.39 -13.46 -3.93
N ASP A 357 10.00 -12.83 -5.05
CA ASP A 357 10.69 -11.71 -5.71
C ASP A 357 12.24 -11.85 -5.71
N PRO A 358 12.78 -12.97 -6.21
CA PRO A 358 14.20 -13.28 -6.02
C PRO A 358 15.08 -12.34 -6.84
N LEU A 359 16.10 -11.79 -6.20
CA LEU A 359 17.10 -10.93 -6.83
C LEU A 359 18.38 -11.72 -7.11
N ASN A 360 19.01 -11.45 -8.25
CA ASN A 360 20.32 -12.04 -8.58
C ASN A 360 21.40 -11.43 -7.68
N GLU A 361 21.95 -12.22 -6.77
CA GLU A 361 22.94 -11.79 -5.76
C GLU A 361 24.18 -11.15 -6.38
N ASN A 362 24.66 -11.68 -7.51
CA ASN A 362 25.85 -11.17 -8.19
C ASN A 362 25.59 -9.75 -8.73
N VAL A 363 24.40 -9.51 -9.29
CA VAL A 363 24.01 -8.18 -9.78
C VAL A 363 23.81 -7.21 -8.61
N VAL A 364 23.19 -7.66 -7.51
CA VAL A 364 23.03 -6.85 -6.29
C VAL A 364 24.41 -6.44 -5.74
N SER A 365 25.34 -7.38 -5.66
CA SER A 365 26.71 -7.12 -5.18
C SER A 365 27.42 -6.11 -6.08
N LEU A 366 27.21 -6.18 -7.40
CA LEU A 366 27.76 -5.22 -8.35
C LEU A 366 27.16 -3.81 -8.15
N LEU A 367 25.86 -3.71 -7.91
CA LEU A 367 25.18 -2.43 -7.62
C LEU A 367 25.65 -1.83 -6.28
N GLN A 368 25.93 -2.67 -5.28
CA GLN A 368 26.52 -2.23 -3.99
C GLN A 368 27.96 -1.71 -4.13
N ALA A 369 28.68 -2.15 -5.16
CA ALA A 369 30.05 -1.75 -5.47
C ALA A 369 30.13 -0.81 -6.69
N SER A 370 29.03 -0.13 -7.02
CA SER A 370 28.97 0.84 -8.12
C SER A 370 29.95 2.00 -7.91
N GLN A 371 30.40 2.61 -9.00
CA GLN A 371 31.15 3.87 -8.97
C GLN A 371 30.26 5.08 -8.68
N ASP A 372 28.93 4.92 -8.78
CA ASP A 372 27.95 5.95 -8.46
C ASP A 372 27.58 5.90 -6.97
N PRO A 373 27.90 6.96 -6.19
CA PRO A 373 27.58 7.03 -4.77
C PRO A 373 26.09 6.86 -4.46
N PHE A 374 25.21 7.36 -5.34
CA PHE A 374 23.76 7.25 -5.16
C PHE A 374 23.29 5.81 -5.32
N VAL A 375 23.78 5.10 -6.35
CA VAL A 375 23.46 3.69 -6.57
C VAL A 375 23.93 2.85 -5.37
N CYS A 376 25.16 3.05 -4.91
CA CYS A 376 25.67 2.41 -3.69
C CYS A 376 24.77 2.70 -2.49
N HIS A 377 24.32 3.94 -2.32
CA HIS A 377 23.47 4.32 -1.19
C HIS A 377 22.11 3.61 -1.18
N ILE A 378 21.42 3.53 -2.32
CA ILE A 378 20.10 2.88 -2.38
C ILE A 378 20.19 1.35 -2.31
N TRP A 379 21.36 0.77 -2.58
CA TRP A 379 21.63 -0.68 -2.52
C TRP A 379 22.36 -1.15 -1.26
N LYS A 380 22.86 -0.25 -0.40
CA LYS A 380 23.64 -0.59 0.81
C LYS A 380 22.95 -1.59 1.75
N ASP A 381 21.64 -1.46 1.93
CA ASP A 381 20.82 -2.29 2.82
C ASP A 381 20.16 -3.46 2.07
N ALA A 382 20.67 -3.83 0.90
CA ALA A 382 20.22 -5.04 0.21
C ALA A 382 20.71 -6.28 0.95
N GLU A 383 19.85 -6.82 1.81
CA GLU A 383 20.03 -8.15 2.37
C GLU A 383 19.91 -9.16 1.22
N ILE A 384 21.03 -9.80 0.90
CA ILE A 384 21.11 -10.84 -0.11
C ILE A 384 20.46 -12.09 0.49
N VAL A 385 19.24 -12.37 0.05
CA VAL A 385 18.55 -13.59 0.45
C VAL A 385 18.95 -14.70 -0.50
N GLY A 386 20.00 -15.43 -0.14
CA GLY A 386 20.45 -16.55 -0.94
C GLY A 386 19.55 -17.76 -0.82
N MET A 387 19.09 -18.26 -1.97
CA MET A 387 18.60 -19.65 -2.10
C MET A 387 19.64 -20.66 -1.58
N ALA A 388 20.92 -20.28 -1.48
CA ALA A 388 22.01 -21.10 -0.97
C ALA A 388 21.98 -21.42 0.54
N HIS A 389 21.16 -20.73 1.36
CA HIS A 389 21.01 -21.09 2.77
C HIS A 389 20.19 -22.38 2.98
N GLN A 390 19.66 -22.97 1.90
CA GLN A 390 18.82 -24.17 1.89
C GLN A 390 19.51 -25.48 2.32
N ALA A 391 20.84 -25.53 2.45
CA ALA A 391 21.56 -26.78 2.73
C ALA A 391 21.93 -27.02 4.21
N LEU A 392 21.54 -26.14 5.13
CA LEU A 392 21.95 -26.22 6.54
C LEU A 392 20.78 -25.91 7.47
N THR A 393 19.82 -26.82 7.62
CA THR A 393 19.20 -27.12 8.93
C THR A 393 18.12 -28.19 8.80
N ASP A 394 18.50 -29.42 9.14
CA ASP A 394 17.61 -30.53 9.50
C ASP A 394 17.36 -30.57 11.03
N THR A 395 17.51 -29.46 11.75
CA THR A 395 17.49 -29.44 13.21
C THR A 395 16.54 -28.40 13.82
N GLN A 396 15.42 -28.92 14.33
CA GLN A 396 14.67 -28.57 15.55
C GLN A 396 14.45 -27.09 15.93
N PHE A 397 13.15 -26.76 16.07
CA PHE A 397 12.52 -25.96 17.13
C PHE A 397 13.40 -24.94 17.88
N GLY A 398 13.20 -23.64 17.58
CA GLY A 398 13.74 -22.57 18.42
C GLY A 398 13.62 -21.18 17.80
N ALA A 399 12.57 -20.45 18.20
CA ALA A 399 12.33 -19.06 17.82
C ALA A 399 13.41 -18.11 18.39
N ARG A 400 14.39 -17.74 17.56
CA ARG A 400 15.10 -16.46 17.62
C ARG A 400 15.27 -15.97 16.20
N THR A 401 14.74 -14.78 15.90
CA THR A 401 14.85 -14.10 14.60
C THR A 401 16.33 -13.88 14.25
N ARG A 402 16.94 -14.83 13.53
CA ARG A 402 18.29 -14.69 12.96
C ARG A 402 18.23 -13.81 11.71
N LYS A 403 19.14 -12.84 11.62
CA LYS A 403 19.43 -12.05 10.40
C LYS A 403 19.72 -13.01 9.24
N GLY A 404 19.03 -12.85 8.11
CA GLY A 404 19.24 -13.65 6.90
C GLY A 404 18.15 -14.69 6.56
N MET A 405 17.01 -14.72 7.27
CA MET A 405 15.89 -15.57 6.87
C MET A 405 15.21 -15.00 5.62
N PHE A 406 14.94 -15.84 4.62
CA PHE A 406 14.19 -15.50 3.42
C PHE A 406 12.81 -14.97 3.82
N ARG A 407 12.63 -13.65 3.69
CA ARG A 407 11.36 -12.97 3.94
C ARG A 407 10.64 -12.78 2.63
N THR A 408 9.47 -13.39 2.51
CA THR A 408 8.60 -13.19 1.36
C THR A 408 7.96 -11.80 1.38
N VAL A 409 7.45 -11.38 0.23
CA VAL A 409 6.67 -10.14 0.10
C VAL A 409 5.46 -10.16 1.03
N SER A 410 4.77 -11.30 1.14
CA SER A 410 3.59 -11.44 2.02
C SER A 410 3.95 -11.19 3.50
N GLN A 411 5.10 -11.70 3.98
CA GLN A 411 5.53 -11.52 5.37
C GLN A 411 5.86 -10.06 5.67
N LEU A 412 6.65 -9.44 4.80
CA LEU A 412 6.99 -8.02 4.94
C LEU A 412 5.72 -7.17 4.96
N TYR A 413 4.79 -7.50 4.08
CA TYR A 413 3.52 -6.81 3.98
C TYR A 413 2.65 -6.96 5.23
N LYS A 414 2.49 -8.18 5.75
CA LYS A 414 1.77 -8.44 7.00
C LYS A 414 2.38 -7.67 8.17
N GLU A 415 3.71 -7.59 8.26
CA GLU A 415 4.40 -6.84 9.31
C GLU A 415 4.12 -5.33 9.21
N GLN A 416 4.19 -4.77 7.99
CA GLN A 416 3.89 -3.35 7.74
C GLN A 416 2.43 -3.01 8.07
N LEU A 417 1.49 -3.84 7.61
CA LEU A 417 0.08 -3.64 7.88
C LEU A 417 -0.22 -3.78 9.38
N ALA A 418 0.39 -4.74 10.09
CA ALA A 418 0.22 -4.87 11.52
C ALA A 418 0.67 -3.61 12.28
N LYS A 419 1.80 -3.01 11.89
CA LYS A 419 2.27 -1.73 12.45
C LYS A 419 1.28 -0.61 12.20
N LEU A 420 0.77 -0.49 10.98
CA LEU A 420 -0.26 0.49 10.63
C LEU A 420 -1.53 0.31 11.48
N MET A 421 -2.04 -0.92 11.61
CA MET A 421 -3.25 -1.20 12.39
C MET A 421 -3.07 -0.87 13.88
N VAL A 422 -1.88 -1.09 14.45
CA VAL A 422 -1.58 -0.66 15.83
C VAL A 422 -1.64 0.85 15.97
N THR A 423 -1.04 1.60 15.02
CA THR A 423 -1.10 3.06 15.00
C THR A 423 -2.55 3.55 14.94
N LEU A 424 -3.36 3.00 14.03
CA LEU A 424 -4.76 3.41 13.85
C LEU A 424 -5.61 3.12 15.09
N ARG A 425 -5.46 1.95 15.73
CA ARG A 425 -6.18 1.59 16.96
C ARG A 425 -5.87 2.49 18.14
N ASN A 426 -4.68 3.10 18.17
CA ASN A 426 -4.26 4.03 19.21
C ASN A 426 -4.61 5.49 18.89
N THR A 427 -5.43 5.74 17.88
CA THR A 427 -5.90 7.08 17.48
C THR A 427 -7.42 7.14 17.45
N ASN A 428 -7.99 8.35 17.47
CA ASN A 428 -9.43 8.53 17.25
C ASN A 428 -9.71 8.64 15.72
N PRO A 429 -10.33 7.63 15.08
CA PRO A 429 -10.48 7.61 13.64
C PRO A 429 -11.65 8.48 13.17
N ASN A 430 -11.43 9.19 12.07
CA ASN A 430 -12.49 9.85 11.31
C ASN A 430 -12.51 9.24 9.91
N PHE A 431 -13.69 8.84 9.43
CA PHE A 431 -13.83 8.12 8.17
C PHE A 431 -14.46 9.01 7.10
N VAL A 432 -13.82 9.05 5.93
CA VAL A 432 -14.35 9.69 4.71
C VAL A 432 -14.43 8.61 3.63
N ARG A 433 -15.64 8.28 3.18
CA ARG A 433 -15.87 7.28 2.12
C ARG A 433 -16.14 7.95 0.79
N CYS A 434 -15.21 7.81 -0.14
CA CYS A 434 -15.36 8.26 -1.51
C CYS A 434 -16.14 7.22 -2.31
N ILE A 435 -17.17 7.65 -3.04
CA ILE A 435 -18.00 6.78 -3.89
C ILE A 435 -17.75 7.14 -5.35
N ILE A 436 -17.48 6.12 -6.17
CA ILE A 436 -17.28 6.29 -7.61
C ILE A 436 -18.65 6.48 -8.28
N PRO A 437 -18.90 7.62 -8.96
CA PRO A 437 -20.20 7.88 -9.56
C PRO A 437 -20.41 7.13 -10.88
N ASN A 438 -19.35 6.87 -11.64
CA ASN A 438 -19.38 6.10 -12.89
C ASN A 438 -17.95 5.68 -13.32
N HIS A 439 -17.81 4.56 -14.02
CA HIS A 439 -16.51 4.11 -14.57
C HIS A 439 -16.05 4.90 -15.81
N GLU A 440 -16.96 5.63 -16.46
CA GLU A 440 -16.68 6.43 -17.66
C GLU A 440 -15.94 7.75 -17.36
N LYS A 441 -15.74 8.09 -16.07
CA LYS A 441 -15.08 9.31 -15.61
C LYS A 441 -15.74 10.59 -16.13
N ARG A 442 -17.05 10.55 -16.37
CA ARG A 442 -17.84 11.70 -16.82
C ARG A 442 -18.42 12.46 -15.64
N ALA A 443 -18.16 13.77 -15.59
CA ALA A 443 -18.79 14.66 -14.62
C ALA A 443 -20.31 14.69 -14.81
N GLY A 444 -21.07 14.76 -13.71
CA GLY A 444 -22.54 14.86 -13.72
C GLY A 444 -23.30 13.58 -14.07
N LYS A 445 -22.60 12.48 -14.44
CA LYS A 445 -23.22 11.16 -14.66
C LYS A 445 -23.14 10.32 -13.40
N ILE A 446 -24.24 9.65 -13.05
CA ILE A 446 -24.30 8.67 -11.96
C ILE A 446 -24.81 7.33 -12.49
N ASP A 447 -24.12 6.25 -12.13
CA ASP A 447 -24.52 4.87 -12.37
C ASP A 447 -25.12 4.33 -11.08
N ALA A 448 -26.46 4.21 -11.04
CA ALA A 448 -27.19 3.89 -9.83
C ALA A 448 -26.89 2.49 -9.28
N PRO A 449 -26.88 1.41 -10.10
CA PRO A 449 -26.41 0.08 -9.65
C PRO A 449 -25.01 0.11 -9.02
N LEU A 450 -24.05 0.74 -9.69
CA LEU A 450 -22.67 0.85 -9.21
C LEU A 450 -22.58 1.56 -7.84
N VAL A 451 -23.30 2.66 -7.68
CA VAL A 451 -23.33 3.41 -6.42
C VAL A 451 -24.03 2.62 -5.33
N LEU A 452 -25.14 1.94 -5.65
CA LEU A 452 -25.89 1.13 -4.69
C LEU A 452 -25.04 -0.03 -4.14
N ASP A 453 -24.31 -0.72 -5.01
CA ASP A 453 -23.44 -1.82 -4.61
C ASP A 453 -22.29 -1.32 -3.73
N GLN A 454 -21.65 -0.20 -4.09
CA GLN A 454 -20.65 0.44 -3.22
C GLN A 454 -21.21 0.80 -1.84
N LEU A 455 -22.42 1.36 -1.75
CA LEU A 455 -23.03 1.73 -0.46
C LEU A 455 -23.32 0.52 0.42
N ARG A 456 -23.76 -0.60 -0.19
CA ARG A 456 -24.00 -1.87 0.50
C ARG A 456 -22.69 -2.48 1.00
N CYS A 457 -21.71 -2.63 0.12
CA CYS A 457 -20.41 -3.21 0.45
C CYS A 457 -19.70 -2.41 1.54
N ASN A 458 -19.69 -1.08 1.45
CA ASN A 458 -19.09 -0.26 2.49
C ASN A 458 -19.85 -0.35 3.85
N GLY A 459 -21.08 -0.89 3.91
CA GLY A 459 -21.88 -0.89 5.13
C GLY A 459 -22.32 0.52 5.56
N VAL A 460 -22.52 1.41 4.58
CA VAL A 460 -22.93 2.80 4.85
C VAL A 460 -24.34 2.85 5.43
N LEU A 461 -25.24 1.99 4.95
CA LEU A 461 -26.61 1.93 5.43
C LEU A 461 -26.69 1.54 6.91
N GLU A 462 -25.89 0.57 7.32
CA GLU A 462 -25.77 0.11 8.70
C GLU A 462 -25.15 1.19 9.57
N GLY A 463 -24.10 1.87 9.09
CA GLY A 463 -23.51 3.04 9.75
C GLY A 463 -24.52 4.16 10.01
N ILE A 464 -25.38 4.48 9.02
CA ILE A 464 -26.44 5.49 9.16
C ILE A 464 -27.48 5.06 10.19
N ARG A 465 -27.91 3.78 10.17
CA ARG A 465 -28.89 3.28 11.16
C ARG A 465 -28.38 3.49 12.59
N ILE A 466 -27.09 3.28 12.83
CA ILE A 466 -26.47 3.47 14.15
C ILE A 466 -26.32 4.94 14.49
N CYS A 467 -25.83 5.77 13.58
CA CYS A 467 -25.74 7.21 13.84
C CYS A 467 -27.11 7.84 14.14
N ARG A 468 -28.19 7.28 13.57
CA ARG A 468 -29.57 7.70 13.83
C ARG A 468 -30.14 7.21 15.16
N GLN A 469 -29.71 6.04 15.63
CA GLN A 469 -30.19 5.45 16.89
C GLN A 469 -29.32 5.84 18.09
N GLY A 470 -28.02 6.02 17.86
CA GLY A 470 -27.00 6.37 18.83
C GLY A 470 -26.83 7.87 19.02
N PHE A 471 -25.74 8.23 19.69
CA PHE A 471 -25.45 9.59 20.16
C PHE A 471 -24.07 10.06 19.66
N PRO A 472 -23.99 10.67 18.47
CA PRO A 472 -22.70 10.98 17.83
C PRO A 472 -21.93 12.13 18.51
N ASN A 473 -22.61 12.99 19.26
CA ASN A 473 -22.03 14.19 19.87
C ASN A 473 -21.97 14.06 21.40
N ARG A 474 -20.80 14.33 21.99
CA ARG A 474 -20.54 14.22 23.42
C ARG A 474 -19.87 15.48 23.93
N ILE A 475 -20.38 16.05 25.01
CA ILE A 475 -19.82 17.27 25.62
C ILE A 475 -19.73 17.04 27.14
N PRO A 476 -18.57 17.24 27.79
CA PRO A 476 -18.48 17.20 29.24
C PRO A 476 -19.49 18.14 29.92
N PHE A 477 -20.06 17.74 31.06
CA PHE A 477 -21.09 18.54 31.74
C PHE A 477 -20.65 19.97 32.06
N GLN A 478 -19.38 20.15 32.45
CA GLN A 478 -18.84 21.45 32.78
C GLN A 478 -18.74 22.36 31.55
N GLU A 479 -18.31 21.83 30.41
CA GLU A 479 -18.22 22.57 29.15
C GLU A 479 -19.61 22.91 28.61
N PHE A 480 -20.56 21.96 28.69
CA PHE A 480 -21.96 22.20 28.33
C PHE A 480 -22.55 23.35 29.17
N ARG A 481 -22.36 23.30 30.50
CA ARG A 481 -22.79 24.38 31.38
C ARG A 481 -22.16 25.70 30.96
N GLN A 482 -20.84 25.78 30.85
CA GLN A 482 -20.14 27.02 30.51
C GLN A 482 -20.63 27.61 29.17
N ARG A 483 -20.89 26.76 28.19
CA ARG A 483 -21.32 27.18 26.85
C ARG A 483 -22.78 27.62 26.79
N TYR A 484 -23.67 26.97 27.54
CA TYR A 484 -25.11 27.14 27.40
C TYR A 484 -25.80 27.85 28.57
N GLU A 485 -25.12 28.10 29.69
CA GLU A 485 -25.69 28.76 30.89
C GLU A 485 -26.26 30.15 30.57
N LEU A 486 -25.68 30.85 29.60
CA LEU A 486 -26.17 32.14 29.08
C LEU A 486 -27.61 32.06 28.55
N LEU A 487 -28.01 30.92 27.98
CA LEU A 487 -29.37 30.71 27.45
C LEU A 487 -30.40 30.39 28.54
N THR A 488 -29.94 30.16 29.78
CA THR A 488 -30.76 29.77 30.92
C THR A 488 -30.57 30.71 32.10
N PRO A 489 -30.84 32.02 31.95
CA PRO A 489 -30.68 32.97 33.04
C PRO A 489 -31.55 32.59 34.23
N ASN A 490 -30.99 32.70 35.45
CA ASN A 490 -31.64 32.37 36.73
C ASN A 490 -32.00 30.88 36.96
N ALA A 491 -31.65 29.97 36.05
CA ALA A 491 -31.92 28.54 36.22
C ALA A 491 -30.95 27.86 37.20
N ILE A 492 -29.72 28.37 37.29
CA ILE A 492 -28.67 27.86 38.18
C ILE A 492 -28.46 28.87 39.32
N PRO A 493 -28.59 28.44 40.60
CA PRO A 493 -28.27 29.27 41.76
C PRO A 493 -26.81 29.75 41.78
N LYS A 494 -26.57 30.94 42.33
CA LYS A 494 -25.21 31.43 42.59
C LYS A 494 -24.54 30.56 43.65
N GLY A 495 -23.44 29.90 43.30
CA GLY A 495 -22.68 29.00 44.19
C GLY A 495 -22.19 27.74 43.47
N PHE A 496 -21.55 26.84 44.23
CA PHE A 496 -21.12 25.54 43.70
C PHE A 496 -22.34 24.65 43.42
N MET A 497 -22.37 24.08 42.21
CA MET A 497 -23.31 23.03 41.83
C MET A 497 -22.59 22.04 40.93
N ASP A 498 -22.80 20.77 41.22
CA ASP A 498 -22.32 19.68 40.38
C ASP A 498 -22.77 19.85 38.91
N GLY A 499 -21.87 19.57 37.97
CA GLY A 499 -22.07 19.84 36.55
C GLY A 499 -23.27 19.07 35.98
N LYS A 500 -23.49 17.83 36.41
CA LYS A 500 -24.63 17.02 35.98
C LYS A 500 -25.95 17.65 36.43
N LYS A 501 -26.07 17.98 37.72
CA LYS A 501 -27.26 18.64 38.28
C LYS A 501 -27.53 20.01 37.65
N ALA A 502 -26.48 20.76 37.31
CA ALA A 502 -26.61 22.04 36.62
C ALA A 502 -27.24 21.85 35.23
N CYS A 503 -26.73 20.89 34.44
CA CYS A 503 -27.26 20.58 33.11
C CYS A 503 -28.72 20.09 33.15
N GLU A 504 -29.08 19.25 34.13
CA GLU A 504 -30.45 18.79 34.35
C GLU A 504 -31.43 19.95 34.62
N LYS A 505 -31.00 20.97 35.38
CA LYS A 505 -31.80 22.18 35.64
C LYS A 505 -31.91 23.07 34.42
N MET A 506 -30.82 23.29 33.69
CA MET A 506 -30.81 24.05 32.44
C MET A 506 -31.81 23.48 31.42
N ARG A 507 -31.91 22.15 31.32
CA ARG A 507 -32.87 21.46 30.44
C ARG A 507 -34.34 21.77 30.75
N LYS A 508 -34.67 22.08 32.01
CA LYS A 508 -36.06 22.34 32.44
C LYS A 508 -36.53 23.75 32.07
N VAL A 509 -35.66 24.61 31.55
CA VAL A 509 -36.01 25.98 31.11
C VAL A 509 -36.80 25.93 29.80
N ARG A 510 -37.93 26.64 29.78
CA ARG A 510 -38.97 26.56 28.73
C ARG A 510 -38.48 26.92 27.31
N HIS A 511 -37.40 27.68 27.19
CA HIS A 511 -36.84 28.17 25.92
C HIS A 511 -35.53 27.49 25.52
N PHE A 512 -35.05 26.50 26.28
CA PHE A 512 -33.89 25.74 25.85
C PHE A 512 -34.31 24.85 24.68
N PRO A 513 -33.67 24.95 23.49
CA PRO A 513 -33.98 24.06 22.37
C PRO A 513 -33.73 22.64 22.87
N ARG A 514 -34.79 21.86 23.07
CA ARG A 514 -34.67 20.48 23.55
C ARG A 514 -33.92 19.72 22.47
N PRO A 515 -32.62 19.38 22.67
CA PRO A 515 -31.98 18.42 21.79
C PRO A 515 -32.79 17.15 22.00
N ALA A 516 -33.12 16.42 20.93
CA ALA A 516 -33.90 15.20 21.04
C ALA A 516 -33.07 14.16 21.82
N ARG A 517 -33.18 14.17 23.15
CA ARG A 517 -32.53 13.31 24.16
C ARG A 517 -31.09 13.68 24.54
N LEU A 518 -30.93 14.63 25.46
CA LEU A 518 -29.85 14.56 26.46
C LEU A 518 -30.19 13.44 27.44
N ILE A 519 -29.38 12.38 27.48
CA ILE A 519 -29.52 11.27 28.43
C ILE A 519 -28.77 11.61 29.73
N ASP A 520 -29.34 11.22 30.87
CA ASP A 520 -28.71 11.35 32.20
C ASP A 520 -27.53 10.37 32.32
N VAL A 521 -26.34 10.81 31.90
CA VAL A 521 -25.13 10.00 31.99
C VAL A 521 -24.35 10.32 33.26
N PRO A 522 -23.65 9.39 33.93
CA PRO A 522 -22.76 9.65 35.07
C PRO A 522 -21.62 10.64 34.83
N ARG A 523 -21.04 10.78 33.62
CA ARG A 523 -19.83 11.60 33.42
C ARG A 523 -19.93 12.78 32.44
N GLN A 524 -20.83 12.78 31.46
CA GLN A 524 -20.93 13.86 30.45
C GLN A 524 -22.36 14.18 29.97
N ALA A 525 -22.57 15.40 29.44
CA ALA A 525 -23.79 15.82 28.75
C ALA A 525 -23.74 15.38 27.28
N VAL A 526 -24.49 14.35 26.93
CA VAL A 526 -24.58 13.89 25.54
C VAL A 526 -25.64 14.74 24.81
N CYS A 527 -25.23 15.62 23.90
CA CYS A 527 -26.13 16.57 23.24
C CYS A 527 -26.52 16.08 21.83
N VAL A 528 -27.81 15.93 21.56
CA VAL A 528 -28.31 15.53 20.24
C VAL A 528 -28.64 16.76 19.40
N GLU A 529 -27.72 17.19 18.55
CA GLU A 529 -28.17 17.84 17.31
C GLU A 529 -28.79 16.73 16.45
N ALA A 530 -30.12 16.70 16.42
CA ALA A 530 -30.83 15.96 15.40
C ALA A 530 -30.48 16.62 14.07
N VAL A 531 -29.63 15.97 13.27
CA VAL A 531 -29.55 16.27 11.83
C VAL A 531 -30.96 16.01 11.30
N ARG A 532 -31.70 17.10 11.05
CA ARG A 532 -33.03 17.06 10.43
C ARG A 532 -32.91 16.70 8.96
#